data_AF-A0ABD5DH13-F1
#
_entry.id   AF-A0ABD5DH13-F1
#
_cell.length_a   1.000
_cell.length_b   1.000
_cell.length_c   1.000
_cell.angle_alpha   90.00
_cell.angle_beta   90.00
_cell.angle_gamma   90.00
#
_symmetry.space_group_name_H-M   'P 1'
#
loop_
_entity.id
_entity.type
_entity.pdbx_description
1 polymer ?
#
loop_
_entity_poly.entity_id
_entity_poly.type
_entity_poly.pdbx_seq_one_letter_code
_entity_poly.pdbx_strand_id
1 'polypeptide(L)'
;LRHHQCLTYPRGPQRPQWTFASRQSPDARVTINVQGPFATNNSESLRDAVLAGLGVALLPDFSAREAIGRGLVQELLPAWQPVEVFADRLYVIRPYT
;
A
#
# COMPACT_ATOMS: atom_id res chain seq x y z
N LEU A 1 1.87 -6.60 8.20
CA LEU A 1 0.97 -6.60 7.01
C LEU A 1 -0.08 -7.71 6.99
N ARG A 2 0.22 -8.99 7.30
CA ARG A 2 -0.77 -10.10 7.28
C ARG A 2 -1.99 -9.93 8.22
N HIS A 3 -1.85 -9.11 9.27
CA HIS A 3 -2.92 -8.79 10.22
C HIS A 3 -3.49 -7.37 10.05
N HIS A 4 -3.11 -6.64 9.00
CA HIS A 4 -3.64 -5.30 8.74
C HIS A 4 -4.80 -5.40 7.76
N GLN A 5 -5.73 -4.44 7.87
CA GLN A 5 -6.78 -4.26 6.88
C GLN A 5 -6.15 -3.65 5.62
N CYS A 6 -5.75 -4.50 4.68
CA CYS A 6 -5.09 -4.07 3.47
C CYS A 6 -6.13 -3.71 2.41
N LEU A 7 -6.15 -2.45 1.98
CA LEU A 7 -6.99 -1.98 0.89
C LEU A 7 -6.27 -2.26 -0.44
N THR A 8 -6.94 -2.95 -1.36
CA THR A 8 -6.26 -3.58 -2.51
C THR A 8 -6.85 -3.19 -3.86
N TYR A 9 -6.02 -3.25 -4.90
CA TYR A 9 -6.51 -3.24 -6.28
C TYR A 9 -6.97 -4.65 -6.67
N PRO A 10 -8.24 -4.86 -7.03
CA PRO A 10 -8.69 -6.14 -7.55
C PRO A 10 -8.03 -6.39 -8.92
N ARG A 11 -7.23 -7.46 -9.01
CA ARG A 11 -6.59 -7.93 -10.26
C ARG A 11 -7.07 -9.34 -10.56
N GLY A 12 -8.23 -9.44 -11.21
CA GLY A 12 -8.85 -10.71 -11.57
C GLY A 12 -9.35 -11.52 -10.36
N PRO A 13 -9.62 -12.82 -10.53
CA PRO A 13 -10.24 -13.67 -9.51
C PRO A 13 -9.26 -14.13 -8.41
N GLN A 14 -7.97 -13.81 -8.53
CA GLN A 14 -6.97 -14.22 -7.55
C GLN A 14 -7.01 -13.34 -6.31
N ARG A 15 -6.62 -13.93 -5.17
CA ARG A 15 -6.44 -13.18 -3.92
C ARG A 15 -5.38 -12.10 -4.14
N PRO A 16 -5.57 -10.88 -3.63
CA PRO A 16 -4.59 -9.82 -3.79
C PRO A 16 -3.30 -10.19 -3.04
N GLN A 17 -2.18 -10.06 -3.73
CA GLN A 17 -0.85 -10.32 -3.21
C GLN A 17 0.01 -9.09 -3.43
N TRP A 18 0.85 -8.78 -2.44
CA TRP A 18 1.86 -7.74 -2.56
C TRP A 18 3.24 -8.38 -2.52
N THR A 19 4.03 -8.12 -3.56
CA THR A 19 5.43 -8.55 -3.64
C THR A 19 6.32 -7.36 -3.33
N PHE A 20 7.34 -7.57 -2.49
CA PHE A 20 8.31 -6.56 -2.09
C PHE A 20 9.72 -7.06 -2.37
N ALA A 21 10.59 -6.23 -2.90
CA ALA A 21 12.02 -6.45 -2.96
C ALA A 21 12.72 -5.57 -1.93
N SER A 22 13.78 -6.10 -1.31
CA SER A 22 14.63 -5.28 -0.46
C SER A 22 15.40 -4.27 -1.31
N ARG A 23 15.45 -3.00 -0.87
CA ARG A 23 16.28 -1.97 -1.54
C ARG A 23 17.78 -2.26 -1.43
N GLN A 24 18.18 -3.04 -0.43
CA GLN A 24 19.58 -3.45 -0.22
C GLN A 24 19.93 -4.74 -0.99
N SER A 25 18.93 -5.53 -1.38
CA SER A 25 19.12 -6.80 -2.08
C SER A 25 17.92 -7.02 -3.01
N PRO A 26 17.97 -6.50 -4.24
CA PRO A 26 16.83 -6.54 -5.18
C PRO A 26 16.37 -7.96 -5.54
N ASP A 27 17.26 -8.95 -5.45
CA ASP A 27 16.96 -10.37 -5.66
C ASP A 27 16.16 -11.00 -4.50
N ALA A 28 16.19 -10.40 -3.31
CA ALA A 28 15.42 -10.86 -2.16
C ALA A 28 13.98 -10.36 -2.25
N ARG A 29 13.12 -11.14 -2.93
CA ARG A 29 11.67 -10.87 -3.05
C ARG A 29 10.87 -11.59 -1.98
N VAL A 30 9.88 -10.89 -1.43
CA VAL A 30 8.94 -11.39 -0.44
C VAL A 30 7.53 -11.11 -0.92
N THR A 31 6.77 -12.17 -1.18
CA THR A 31 5.35 -12.07 -1.53
C THR A 31 4.49 -12.37 -0.31
N ILE A 32 3.53 -11.49 -0.04
CA ILE A 32 2.56 -11.66 1.02
C ILE A 32 1.14 -11.61 0.46
N ASN A 33 0.33 -12.58 0.88
CA ASN A 33 -1.11 -12.49 0.71
C ASN A 33 -1.63 -11.39 1.63
N VAL A 34 -2.46 -10.51 1.07
CA VAL A 34 -3.11 -9.44 1.79
C VAL A 34 -4.61 -9.59 1.71
N GLN A 35 -5.31 -9.07 2.70
CA GLN A 35 -6.76 -9.05 2.75
C GLN A 35 -7.21 -7.80 3.49
N GLY A 36 -8.36 -7.27 3.11
CA GLY A 36 -8.97 -6.16 3.80
C GLY A 36 -10.40 -5.93 3.34
N PRO A 37 -11.09 -4.97 3.97
CA PRO A 37 -12.51 -4.73 3.80
C PRO A 37 -12.84 -4.00 2.49
N PHE A 38 -11.83 -3.47 1.80
CA PHE A 38 -12.02 -2.55 0.69
C PHE A 38 -11.10 -2.89 -0.48
N ALA A 39 -11.69 -2.94 -1.68
CA ALA A 39 -10.96 -3.09 -2.91
C ALA A 39 -11.50 -2.12 -3.96
N THR A 40 -10.61 -1.36 -4.59
CA THR A 40 -10.97 -0.38 -5.62
C THR A 40 -9.90 -0.31 -6.69
N ASN A 41 -10.30 -0.01 -7.93
CA ASN A 41 -9.39 0.24 -9.03
C ASN A 41 -9.00 1.73 -9.18
N ASN A 42 -9.54 2.61 -8.34
CA ASN A 42 -9.25 4.04 -8.35
C ASN A 42 -8.29 4.41 -7.21
N SER A 43 -7.13 4.96 -7.56
CA SER A 43 -6.10 5.42 -6.62
C SER A 43 -6.56 6.53 -5.68
N GLU A 44 -7.46 7.40 -6.12
CA GLU A 44 -8.01 8.46 -5.29
C GLU A 44 -8.99 7.91 -4.25
N SER A 45 -9.88 7.02 -4.66
CA SER A 45 -10.78 6.33 -3.72
C SER A 45 -10.01 5.48 -2.71
N LEU A 46 -8.88 4.88 -3.13
CA LEU A 46 -8.00 4.14 -2.24
C LEU A 46 -7.31 5.06 -1.24
N ARG A 47 -6.79 6.21 -1.69
CA ARG A 47 -6.22 7.25 -0.83
C ARG A 47 -7.25 7.76 0.17
N ASP A 48 -8.46 8.06 -0.27
CA ASP A 48 -9.51 8.62 0.60
C ASP A 48 -9.97 7.59 1.64
N ALA A 49 -10.06 6.30 1.27
CA ALA A 49 -10.33 5.23 2.22
C ALA A 49 -9.18 5.07 3.25
N VAL A 50 -7.93 5.22 2.82
CA VAL A 50 -6.78 5.23 3.72
C VAL A 50 -6.84 6.44 4.67
N LEU A 51 -7.15 7.65 4.15
CA LEU A 51 -7.32 8.88 4.93
C LEU A 51 -8.47 8.77 5.95
N ALA A 52 -9.52 8.05 5.61
CA ALA A 52 -10.63 7.75 6.51
C ALA A 52 -10.31 6.66 7.56
N GLY A 53 -9.08 6.14 7.58
CA GLY A 53 -8.62 5.17 8.59
C GLY A 53 -9.04 3.73 8.33
N LEU A 54 -9.48 3.38 7.12
CA LEU A 54 -9.90 2.01 6.79
C LEU A 54 -8.74 1.00 6.76
N GLY A 55 -7.50 1.47 6.67
CA GLY A 55 -6.33 0.61 6.81
C GLY A 55 -5.12 1.02 5.98
N VAL A 56 -4.41 0.04 5.43
CA VAL A 56 -3.12 0.20 4.74
C VAL A 56 -3.28 -0.07 3.25
N ALA A 57 -2.64 0.69 2.37
CA ALA A 57 -2.76 0.47 0.92
C ALA A 57 -1.40 0.59 0.21
N LEU A 58 -1.36 0.15 -1.04
CA LEU A 58 -0.30 0.52 -1.98
C LEU A 58 -0.82 1.70 -2.80
N LEU A 59 -0.22 2.88 -2.64
CA LEU A 59 -0.61 4.08 -3.37
C LEU A 59 0.51 4.52 -4.32
N PRO A 60 0.19 4.99 -5.53
CA PRO A 60 1.19 5.61 -6.38
C PRO A 60 1.69 6.94 -5.78
N ASP A 61 2.95 7.29 -6.05
CA ASP A 61 3.64 8.43 -5.45
C ASP A 61 2.84 9.74 -5.61
N PHE A 62 2.24 9.97 -6.78
CA PHE A 62 1.48 11.18 -7.05
C PHE A 62 0.24 11.34 -6.16
N SER A 63 -0.48 10.26 -5.85
CA SER A 63 -1.68 10.32 -4.98
C SER A 63 -1.29 10.46 -3.52
N ALA A 64 -0.15 9.89 -3.11
CA ALA A 64 0.28 9.91 -1.72
C ALA A 64 1.06 11.18 -1.34
N ARG A 65 1.76 11.81 -2.29
CA ARG A 65 2.72 12.91 -2.03
C ARG A 65 2.12 14.06 -1.23
N GLU A 66 0.91 14.51 -1.58
CA GLU A 66 0.25 15.59 -0.85
C GLU A 66 -0.10 15.17 0.59
N ALA A 67 -0.66 13.98 0.75
CA ALA A 67 -1.06 13.45 2.05
C ALA A 67 0.15 13.13 2.95
N ILE A 68 1.30 12.75 2.37
CA ILE A 68 2.58 12.63 3.09
C ILE A 68 3.06 14.00 3.56
N GLY A 69 3.07 14.99 2.66
CA GLY A 69 3.51 16.35 2.98
C GLY A 69 2.68 17.00 4.08
N ARG A 70 1.39 16.67 4.17
CA ARG A 70 0.48 17.11 5.23
C ARG A 70 0.58 16.27 6.52
N GLY A 71 1.43 15.25 6.57
CA GLY A 71 1.56 14.34 7.71
C GLY A 71 0.32 13.46 7.96
N LEU A 72 -0.59 13.40 6.98
CA LEU A 72 -1.77 12.54 7.04
C LEU A 72 -1.38 11.09 6.78
N VAL A 73 -0.32 10.84 5.98
CA VAL A 73 0.23 9.50 5.72
C VAL A 73 1.71 9.35 6.00
N GLN A 74 2.11 8.13 6.32
CA GLN A 74 3.47 7.70 6.64
C GLN A 74 3.86 6.40 5.90
N GLU A 75 4.98 6.44 5.20
CA GLU A 75 5.62 5.23 4.65
C GLU A 75 5.97 4.21 5.75
N LEU A 76 5.44 2.98 5.68
CA LEU A 76 5.68 1.93 6.69
C LEU A 76 6.89 1.04 6.39
N LEU A 77 7.28 0.87 5.13
CA LEU A 77 8.35 -0.04 4.73
C LEU A 77 9.39 0.66 3.83
N PRO A 78 10.11 1.68 4.33
CA PRO A 78 11.03 2.47 3.50
C PRO A 78 12.24 1.68 2.95
N ALA A 79 12.54 0.53 3.55
CA ALA A 79 13.59 -0.40 3.11
C ALA A 79 13.13 -1.37 2.02
N TRP A 80 11.83 -1.40 1.69
CA TRP A 80 11.25 -2.34 0.75
C TRP A 80 10.57 -1.58 -0.40
N GLN A 81 10.80 -2.05 -1.63
CA GLN A 81 10.11 -1.54 -2.81
C GLN A 81 9.09 -2.57 -3.27
N PRO A 82 7.82 -2.18 -3.46
CA PRO A 82 6.86 -3.09 -4.01
C PRO A 82 7.18 -3.37 -5.50
N VAL A 83 7.12 -4.63 -5.89
CA VAL A 83 7.51 -5.13 -7.22
C VAL A 83 6.26 -5.63 -7.93
N GLU A 84 6.16 -5.41 -9.25
CA GLU A 84 5.05 -5.89 -10.10
C GLU A 84 3.67 -5.30 -9.74
N VAL A 85 3.68 -4.22 -8.97
CA VAL A 85 2.52 -3.36 -8.73
C VAL A 85 2.64 -2.08 -9.57
N PHE A 86 1.49 -1.45 -9.83
CA PHE A 86 1.41 -0.24 -10.66
C PHE A 86 2.02 1.01 -9.96
N ALA A 87 2.60 0.83 -8.77
CA ALA A 87 3.14 1.87 -7.92
C ALA A 87 4.55 1.48 -7.46
N ASP A 88 5.54 2.35 -7.65
CA ASP A 88 6.93 2.15 -7.24
C ASP A 88 7.18 2.16 -5.72
N ARG A 89 6.19 2.53 -4.89
CA ARG A 89 6.35 2.76 -3.45
C ARG A 89 5.14 2.31 -2.63
N LEU A 90 5.37 1.91 -1.37
CA LEU A 90 4.33 1.53 -0.41
C LEU A 90 4.14 2.62 0.64
N TYR A 91 2.92 3.14 0.76
CA TYR A 91 2.57 4.20 1.70
C TYR A 91 1.45 3.75 2.63
N VAL A 92 1.55 4.06 3.91
CA VAL A 92 0.52 3.67 4.88
C VAL A 92 0.06 4.91 5.66
N ILE A 93 -1.13 4.93 6.23
CA ILE A 93 -1.46 5.88 7.29
C ILE A 93 -1.64 5.09 8.56
N ARG A 94 -0.97 5.50 9.63
CA ARG A 94 -1.40 5.21 10.99
C ARG A 94 -2.26 6.40 11.46
N PRO A 95 -3.49 6.20 11.97
CA PRO A 95 -4.17 7.26 12.69
C PRO A 95 -3.37 7.59 13.96
N TYR A 96 -3.10 8.88 14.16
CA TYR A 96 -2.50 9.38 15.40
C TYR A 96 -3.49 9.15 16.55
N THR A 97 -3.05 8.43 17.57
CA THR A 97 -3.51 8.58 18.96
C THR A 97 -2.27 8.90 19.77
#